data_AF-A0A433T8M6-F1
#
_entry.id   AF-A0A433T8M6-F1
#
_cell.length_a   1.000
_cell.length_b   1.000
_cell.length_c   1.000
_cell.angle_alpha   90.00
_cell.angle_beta   90.00
_cell.angle_gamma   90.00
#
_symmetry.space_group_name_H-M   'P 1'
#
loop_
_entity.id
_entity.type
_entity.pdbx_description
1 polymer ?
#
loop_
_entity_poly.entity_id
_entity_poly.type
_entity_poly.pdbx_seq_one_letter_code
_entity_poly.pdbx_strand_id
1 'polypeptide(L)'
;MFTKTRTVKTLGLLFAIAIILRIPVLTVFRPGWIVDPGTNSSLRTVEYSDNFRDIYRANDIMNRNILSMTTYVAVVLCVAVLASKIRAASKFRRSLTSQAARCDNGTTHHETDAVDKKSNIFQISTPSTGTITKTSERGREPEKMSAKDLQVIQSVTLICVIYIFSQLPYQVISTVRLIDPEFSDGGSREFLYGIAAHISNTLSFVNASINIFVHYNYNTKFREQFLLIFC
;
A
#
# COMPACT_ATOMS: atom_id res chain seq x y z
N MET A 1 -14.65 9.88 4.69
CA MET A 1 -15.30 8.89 5.58
C MET A 1 -15.57 7.62 4.77
N PHE A 2 -14.91 6.50 5.10
CA PHE A 2 -15.08 5.23 4.37
C PHE A 2 -16.34 4.51 4.87
N THR A 3 -17.38 4.42 4.03
CA THR A 3 -18.61 3.69 4.38
C THR A 3 -18.41 2.19 4.16
N LYS A 4 -18.71 1.36 5.17
CA LYS A 4 -18.55 -0.12 5.11
C LYS A 4 -19.14 -0.71 3.83
N THR A 5 -20.31 -0.25 3.41
CA THR A 5 -21.01 -0.71 2.21
C THR A 5 -20.24 -0.43 0.91
N ARG A 6 -19.53 0.70 0.82
CA ARG A 6 -18.72 1.04 -0.36
C ARG A 6 -17.49 0.12 -0.42
N THR A 7 -16.81 -0.08 0.71
CA THR A 7 -15.65 -0.97 0.79
C THR A 7 -15.99 -2.41 0.41
N VAL A 8 -17.09 -2.97 0.92
CA VAL A 8 -17.53 -4.34 0.58
C VAL A 8 -17.85 -4.47 -0.91
N LYS A 9 -18.57 -3.49 -1.49
CA LYS A 9 -18.86 -3.49 -2.93
C LYS A 9 -17.57 -3.42 -3.77
N THR A 10 -16.63 -2.55 -3.41
CA THR A 10 -15.35 -2.45 -4.10
C THR A 10 -14.53 -3.74 -4.00
N LEU A 11 -14.47 -4.36 -2.82
CA LEU A 11 -13.77 -5.64 -2.63
C LEU A 11 -14.40 -6.78 -3.44
N GLY A 12 -15.74 -6.89 -3.43
CA GLY A 12 -16.46 -7.89 -4.21
C GLY A 12 -16.25 -7.71 -5.71
N LEU A 13 -16.26 -6.47 -6.20
CA LEU A 13 -15.95 -6.16 -7.60
C LEU A 13 -14.52 -6.54 -7.97
N LEU A 14 -13.54 -6.19 -7.13
CA LEU A 14 -12.14 -6.56 -7.32
C LEU A 14 -11.95 -8.08 -7.43
N PHE A 15 -12.64 -8.83 -6.57
CA PHE A 15 -12.57 -10.29 -6.56
C PHE A 15 -13.21 -10.89 -7.83
N ALA A 16 -14.38 -10.39 -8.24
CA ALA A 16 -15.04 -10.83 -9.47
C ALA A 16 -14.18 -10.56 -10.71
N ILE A 17 -13.58 -9.37 -10.81
CA ILE A 17 -12.65 -9.01 -11.89
C ILE A 17 -11.44 -9.96 -11.90
N ALA A 18 -10.86 -10.24 -10.74
CA ALA A 18 -9.73 -11.17 -10.62
C ALA A 18 -10.06 -12.58 -11.12
N ILE A 19 -11.27 -13.08 -10.83
CA ILE A 19 -11.74 -14.37 -11.36
C ILE A 19 -11.89 -14.31 -12.87
N ILE A 20 -12.61 -13.31 -13.39
CA ILE A 20 -12.89 -13.18 -14.83
C ILE A 20 -11.59 -13.14 -15.63
N LEU A 21 -10.61 -12.37 -15.17
CA LEU A 21 -9.29 -12.29 -15.81
C LEU A 21 -8.51 -13.62 -15.79
N ARG A 22 -8.81 -14.54 -14.86
CA ARG A 22 -8.19 -15.87 -14.79
C ARG A 22 -8.94 -16.92 -15.61
N ILE A 23 -10.18 -16.69 -16.01
CA ILE A 23 -10.99 -17.65 -16.78
C ILE A 23 -10.28 -18.13 -18.06
N PRO A 24 -9.68 -17.27 -18.90
CA PRO A 24 -9.02 -17.71 -20.13
C PRO A 24 -7.92 -18.74 -19.86
N VAL A 25 -7.13 -18.54 -18.81
CA VAL A 25 -6.09 -19.49 -18.38
C VAL A 25 -6.70 -20.81 -17.95
N LEU A 26 -7.81 -20.77 -17.20
CA LEU A 26 -8.50 -21.98 -16.74
C LEU A 26 -9.17 -22.75 -17.88
N THR A 27 -9.66 -22.07 -18.92
CA THR A 27 -10.34 -22.71 -20.06
C THR A 27 -9.41 -23.45 -21.02
N VAL A 28 -8.09 -23.20 -20.96
CA VAL A 28 -7.09 -23.89 -21.77
C VAL A 28 -6.86 -25.33 -21.28
N PHE A 29 -7.07 -25.59 -19.99
CA PHE A 29 -6.86 -26.91 -19.41
C PHE A 29 -8.11 -27.77 -19.54
N ARG A 30 -8.05 -28.83 -20.35
CA ARG A 30 -9.13 -29.83 -20.43
C ARG A 30 -8.72 -31.10 -19.70
N PRO A 31 -9.61 -31.72 -18.88
CA PRO A 31 -9.35 -33.03 -18.33
C PRO A 31 -9.44 -34.06 -19.47
N GLY A 32 -8.30 -34.62 -19.84
CA GLY A 32 -8.16 -35.69 -20.82
C GLY A 32 -7.99 -37.05 -20.16
N TRP A 33 -8.25 -38.11 -20.90
CA TRP A 33 -8.03 -39.49 -20.47
C TRP A 33 -7.10 -40.18 -21.45
N ILE A 34 -5.90 -40.52 -21.00
CA ILE A 34 -4.96 -41.34 -21.78
C ILE A 34 -4.86 -42.70 -21.11
N VAL A 35 -5.01 -43.76 -21.91
CA VAL A 35 -4.76 -45.13 -21.48
C VAL A 35 -3.29 -45.43 -21.79
N ASP A 36 -2.50 -45.71 -20.76
CA ASP A 36 -1.11 -46.12 -20.96
C ASP A 36 -1.09 -47.58 -21.46
N PRO A 37 -0.60 -47.84 -22.70
CA PRO A 37 -0.58 -49.18 -23.28
C PRO A 37 0.34 -50.15 -22.54
N GLY A 38 1.29 -49.65 -21.72
CA GLY A 38 2.21 -50.50 -20.95
C GLY A 38 1.63 -51.00 -19.63
N THR A 39 0.82 -50.19 -18.95
CA THR A 39 0.27 -50.50 -17.61
C THR A 39 -1.23 -50.75 -17.60
N ASN A 40 -1.92 -50.58 -18.74
CA ASN A 40 -3.37 -50.73 -18.89
C ASN A 40 -4.15 -49.91 -17.85
N SER A 41 -3.58 -48.75 -17.47
CA SER A 41 -4.13 -47.84 -16.49
C SER A 41 -4.63 -46.57 -17.18
N SER A 42 -5.80 -46.07 -16.77
CA SER A 42 -6.35 -44.80 -17.25
C SER A 42 -5.77 -43.66 -16.42
N LEU A 43 -4.84 -42.92 -17.02
CA LEU A 43 -4.25 -41.73 -16.40
C LEU A 43 -5.06 -40.50 -16.82
N ARG A 44 -5.51 -39.73 -15.83
CA ARG A 44 -6.10 -38.41 -16.08
C ARG A 44 -4.97 -37.46 -16.45
N THR A 45 -4.91 -37.09 -17.72
CA THR A 45 -3.95 -36.11 -18.23
C THR A 45 -4.60 -34.75 -18.42
N VAL A 46 -3.80 -33.72 -18.56
CA VAL A 46 -4.27 -32.39 -18.96
C VAL A 46 -4.04 -32.27 -20.47
N GLU A 47 -5.13 -32.27 -21.22
CA GLU A 47 -5.11 -32.07 -22.67
C GLU A 47 -5.15 -30.56 -22.99
N TYR A 48 -4.34 -30.17 -23.97
CA TYR A 48 -4.29 -28.82 -24.51
C TYR A 48 -5.17 -28.75 -25.76
N SER A 49 -5.94 -27.67 -25.93
CA SER A 49 -6.71 -27.47 -27.17
C SER A 49 -5.80 -27.22 -28.37
N ASP A 50 -6.25 -27.52 -29.59
CA ASP A 50 -5.43 -27.34 -30.81
C ASP A 50 -4.92 -25.89 -30.99
N ASN A 51 -5.67 -24.91 -30.48
CA ASN A 51 -5.34 -23.49 -30.51
C ASN A 51 -4.69 -22.97 -29.21
N PHE A 52 -4.21 -23.85 -28.32
CA PHE A 52 -3.72 -23.45 -26.99
C PHE A 52 -2.59 -22.43 -27.07
N ARG A 53 -1.68 -22.56 -28.04
CA ARG A 53 -0.47 -21.75 -28.14
C ARG A 53 -0.79 -20.28 -28.43
N ASP A 54 -1.73 -20.03 -29.32
CA ASP A 54 -2.12 -18.67 -29.70
C ASP A 54 -3.00 -18.01 -28.64
N ILE A 55 -3.93 -18.77 -28.04
CA ILE A 55 -4.75 -18.31 -26.90
C ILE A 55 -3.84 -17.99 -25.70
N TYR A 56 -2.87 -18.85 -25.41
CA TYR A 56 -1.93 -18.66 -24.31
C TYR A 56 -1.04 -17.45 -24.55
N ARG A 57 -0.48 -17.28 -25.76
CA ARG A 57 0.33 -16.10 -26.11
C ARG A 57 -0.46 -14.80 -25.98
N ALA A 58 -1.67 -14.75 -26.54
CA ALA A 58 -2.51 -13.56 -26.46
C ALA A 58 -2.88 -13.21 -25.02
N ASN A 59 -3.28 -14.22 -24.23
CA ASN A 59 -3.59 -14.04 -22.81
C ASN A 59 -2.35 -13.64 -21.99
N ASP A 60 -1.20 -14.23 -22.25
CA ASP A 60 0.05 -13.90 -21.58
C ASP A 60 0.47 -12.45 -21.88
N ILE A 61 0.36 -11.99 -23.12
CA ILE A 61 0.63 -10.59 -23.46
C ILE A 61 -0.36 -9.63 -22.77
N MET A 62 -1.66 -9.87 -22.89
CA MET A 62 -2.68 -8.95 -22.35
C MET A 62 -2.72 -8.95 -20.82
N ASN A 63 -2.84 -10.13 -20.21
CA ASN A 63 -3.11 -10.26 -18.79
C ASN A 63 -1.82 -10.22 -17.97
N ARG A 64 -0.74 -10.83 -18.48
CA ARG A 64 0.51 -10.94 -17.74
C ARG A 64 1.39 -9.71 -17.92
N ASN A 65 1.35 -9.05 -19.07
CA ASN A 65 2.17 -7.87 -19.35
C ASN A 65 1.39 -6.56 -19.17
N ILE A 66 0.34 -6.31 -19.98
CA ILE A 66 -0.35 -5.02 -20.01
C ILE A 66 -1.04 -4.73 -18.67
N LEU A 67 -1.84 -5.68 -18.17
CA LEU A 67 -2.55 -5.50 -16.91
C LEU A 67 -1.57 -5.39 -15.73
N SER A 68 -0.54 -6.24 -15.70
CA SER A 68 0.47 -6.21 -14.63
C SER A 68 1.25 -4.89 -14.60
N MET A 69 1.66 -4.38 -15.76
CA MET A 69 2.34 -3.08 -15.86
C MET A 69 1.44 -1.92 -15.46
N THR A 70 0.19 -1.92 -15.93
CA THR A 70 -0.77 -0.85 -15.61
C THR A 70 -1.02 -0.79 -14.11
N THR A 71 -1.26 -1.94 -13.48
CA THR A 71 -1.47 -2.02 -12.02
C THR A 71 -0.22 -1.62 -11.24
N TYR A 72 0.97 -2.05 -11.69
CA TYR A 72 2.23 -1.68 -11.06
C TYR A 72 2.47 -0.17 -11.10
N VAL A 73 2.33 0.47 -12.26
CA VAL A 73 2.47 1.93 -12.42
C VAL A 73 1.46 2.68 -11.55
N ALA A 74 0.20 2.23 -11.53
CA ALA A 74 -0.83 2.82 -10.69
C ALA A 74 -0.47 2.75 -9.19
N VAL A 75 0.08 1.63 -8.72
CA VAL A 75 0.54 1.48 -7.33
C VAL A 75 1.72 2.40 -7.05
N VAL A 76 2.72 2.46 -7.93
CA VAL A 76 3.89 3.35 -7.79
C VAL A 76 3.45 4.82 -7.68
N LEU A 77 2.55 5.27 -8.56
CA LEU A 77 2.00 6.62 -8.53
C LEU A 77 1.22 6.88 -7.23
N CYS A 78 0.38 5.93 -6.81
CA CYS A 78 -0.40 6.03 -5.58
C CYS A 78 0.51 6.18 -4.35
N VAL A 79 1.56 5.37 -4.26
CA VAL A 79 2.55 5.44 -3.18
C VAL A 79 3.32 6.77 -3.21
N ALA A 80 3.73 7.23 -4.39
CA ALA A 80 4.42 8.52 -4.53
C ALA A 80 3.55 9.68 -4.02
N VAL A 81 2.26 9.70 -4.38
CA VAL A 81 1.30 10.69 -3.89
C VAL A 81 1.13 10.58 -2.37
N LEU A 82 0.90 9.36 -1.85
CA LEU A 82 0.73 9.11 -0.42
C LEU A 82 1.96 9.56 0.38
N ALA A 83 3.17 9.15 -0.03
CA ALA A 83 4.43 9.53 0.59
C ALA A 83 4.66 11.04 0.55
N SER A 84 4.33 11.70 -0.55
CA SER A 84 4.45 13.16 -0.68
C SER A 84 3.53 13.90 0.30
N LYS A 85 2.28 13.43 0.46
CA LYS A 85 1.33 14.01 1.41
C LYS A 85 1.75 13.77 2.86
N ILE A 86 2.28 12.59 3.18
CA ILE A 86 2.85 12.29 4.51
C ILE A 86 4.01 13.24 4.80
N ARG A 87 4.97 13.40 3.87
CA ARG A 87 6.13 14.28 4.06
C ARG A 87 5.71 15.74 4.28
N ALA A 88 4.74 16.23 3.52
CA ALA A 88 4.19 17.58 3.71
C ALA A 88 3.55 17.75 5.10
N ALA A 89 2.74 16.79 5.52
CA ALA A 89 2.10 16.79 6.85
C ALA A 89 3.12 16.64 7.99
N SER A 90 4.22 15.91 7.79
CA SER A 90 5.31 15.76 8.76
C SER A 90 6.15 17.04 8.87
N LYS A 91 6.45 17.70 7.74
CA LYS A 91 7.19 18.98 7.73
C LYS A 91 6.42 20.07 8.48
N PHE A 92 5.11 20.19 8.25
CA PHE A 92 4.25 21.13 8.95
C PHE A 92 4.18 20.87 10.46
N ARG A 93 4.14 19.60 10.87
CA ARG A 93 4.20 19.24 12.30
C ARG A 93 5.54 19.63 12.93
N ARG A 94 6.67 19.37 12.26
CA ARG A 94 7.98 19.76 12.74
C ARG A 94 8.12 21.28 12.91
N SER A 95 7.59 22.07 11.97
CA SER A 95 7.62 23.53 12.08
C SER A 95 6.81 24.06 13.28
N LEU A 96 5.64 23.48 13.57
CA LEU A 96 4.84 23.86 14.73
C LEU A 96 5.51 23.48 16.06
N THR A 97 6.10 22.29 16.16
CA THR A 97 6.84 21.87 17.36
C THR A 97 8.08 22.76 17.59
N SER A 98 8.81 23.12 16.53
CA SER A 98 9.95 24.03 16.65
C SER A 98 9.56 25.45 17.06
N GLN A 99 8.34 25.89 16.70
CA GLN A 99 7.83 27.21 17.08
C GLN A 99 7.34 27.22 18.53
N ALA A 100 6.66 26.17 18.97
CA ALA A 100 6.25 26.01 20.38
C ALA A 100 7.46 25.95 21.33
N ALA A 101 8.51 25.21 20.98
CA ALA A 101 9.75 25.15 21.76
C ALA A 101 10.52 26.48 21.83
N ARG A 102 10.34 27.37 20.84
CA ARG A 102 10.93 28.72 20.86
C ARG A 102 10.20 29.68 21.79
N CYS A 103 8.88 29.54 21.96
CA CYS A 103 8.11 30.40 22.84
C CYS A 103 8.28 30.05 24.33
N ASP A 104 8.66 28.82 24.66
CA ASP A 104 8.82 28.36 26.05
C ASP A 104 10.15 28.82 26.68
N ASN A 105 11.21 28.97 25.87
CA ASN A 105 12.52 29.46 26.33
C ASN A 105 12.60 30.99 26.53
N GLY A 106 11.48 31.72 26.43
CA GLY A 106 11.43 33.18 26.59
C GLY A 106 11.19 33.67 28.02
N THR A 107 10.98 32.78 29.00
CA THR A 107 10.52 33.19 30.33
C THR A 107 11.32 32.54 31.45
N THR A 108 12.60 32.90 31.63
CA THR A 108 13.22 32.84 32.97
C THR A 108 14.42 33.78 33.12
N HIS A 109 14.38 34.53 34.23
CA HIS A 109 15.43 35.34 34.87
C HIS A 109 15.67 36.78 34.40
N HIS A 110 14.86 37.69 34.95
CA HIS A 110 15.43 38.76 35.78
C HIS A 110 14.65 38.85 37.09
N GLU A 111 15.16 38.15 38.11
CA GLU A 111 14.76 38.30 39.50
C GLU A 111 15.78 39.23 40.14
N THR A 112 15.33 40.36 40.67
CA THR A 112 16.10 41.18 41.61
C THR A 112 15.11 41.98 42.47
N ASP A 113 14.94 41.48 43.69
CA ASP A 113 14.72 42.14 44.98
C ASP A 113 13.71 43.29 45.16
N ALA A 114 12.74 42.96 46.04
CA ALA A 114 12.23 43.71 47.19
C ALA A 114 11.52 45.07 47.01
N VAL A 115 10.25 45.13 47.47
CA VAL A 115 9.78 45.94 48.63
C VAL A 115 8.24 46.04 48.62
N ASP A 116 7.65 45.59 49.74
CA ASP A 116 6.49 46.09 50.49
C ASP A 116 5.40 46.95 49.79
N LYS A 117 4.11 46.58 49.95
CA LYS A 117 3.06 47.38 50.63
C LYS A 117 1.60 47.00 50.25
N LYS A 118 0.86 46.60 51.28
CA LYS A 118 -0.60 46.66 51.56
C LYS A 118 -1.57 47.32 50.56
N SER A 119 -2.74 46.66 50.44
CA SER A 119 -4.12 47.16 50.67
C SER A 119 -5.15 47.17 49.50
N ASN A 120 -6.25 46.44 49.78
CA ASN A 120 -7.67 46.79 49.64
C ASN A 120 -8.41 46.89 48.28
N ILE A 121 -9.46 46.04 48.20
CA ILE A 121 -10.88 46.37 47.95
C ILE A 121 -11.33 46.68 46.50
N PHE A 122 -12.10 45.72 45.95
CA PHE A 122 -13.41 45.83 45.29
C PHE A 122 -13.68 46.99 44.31
N GLN A 123 -13.98 46.66 43.04
CA GLN A 123 -15.10 47.28 42.32
C GLN A 123 -15.61 46.43 41.15
N ILE A 124 -16.94 46.34 41.10
CA ILE A 124 -17.82 45.70 40.12
C ILE A 124 -18.09 46.69 38.98
N SER A 125 -18.16 46.21 37.71
CA SER A 125 -19.26 46.46 36.74
C SER A 125 -18.81 46.27 35.27
N THR A 126 -19.74 45.71 34.50
CA THR A 126 -19.80 45.30 33.08
C THR A 126 -19.94 46.50 32.10
N PRO A 127 -20.49 46.36 30.88
CA PRO A 127 -19.98 45.76 29.64
C PRO A 127 -19.88 46.80 28.48
N SER A 128 -19.05 46.58 27.46
CA SER A 128 -19.27 47.25 26.16
C SER A 128 -18.90 46.39 24.95
N THR A 129 -19.97 45.92 24.32
CA THR A 129 -20.22 45.80 22.89
C THR A 129 -19.23 46.55 21.99
N GLY A 130 -18.60 45.81 21.08
CA GLY A 130 -17.73 46.35 20.04
C GLY A 130 -17.46 45.31 18.96
N THR A 131 -18.53 44.81 18.34
CA THR A 131 -18.48 43.96 17.14
C THR A 131 -17.82 44.72 15.99
N ILE A 132 -16.58 44.38 15.67
CA ILE A 132 -16.02 44.59 14.33
C ILE A 132 -15.66 43.22 13.77
N THR A 133 -16.60 42.73 12.98
CA THR A 133 -16.49 41.57 12.10
C THR A 133 -15.41 41.85 11.06
N LYS A 134 -14.15 41.49 11.36
CA LYS A 134 -13.19 41.16 10.32
C LYS A 134 -13.37 39.69 9.97
N THR A 135 -14.07 39.47 8.87
CA THR A 135 -14.14 38.21 8.13
C THR A 135 -12.73 37.86 7.66
N SER A 136 -11.92 37.33 8.57
CA SER A 136 -10.63 36.72 8.26
C SER A 136 -10.94 35.43 7.53
N GLU A 137 -10.43 35.35 6.30
CA GLU A 137 -10.46 34.17 5.46
C GLU A 137 -10.24 32.92 6.31
N ARG A 138 -11.20 32.01 6.20
CA ARG A 138 -11.16 30.66 6.77
C ARG A 138 -10.04 29.91 6.05
N GLY A 139 -8.81 30.22 6.40
CA GLY A 139 -7.64 29.40 6.15
C GLY A 139 -8.03 28.02 6.65
N ARG A 140 -8.12 27.09 5.70
CA ARG A 140 -8.46 25.70 5.97
C ARG A 140 -7.35 25.16 6.86
N GLU A 141 -7.55 25.20 8.18
CA GLU A 141 -6.59 24.60 9.11
C GLU A 141 -6.36 23.17 8.65
N PRO A 142 -5.10 22.75 8.43
CA PRO A 142 -4.81 21.41 7.99
C PRO A 142 -5.29 20.46 9.08
N GLU A 143 -6.37 19.75 8.77
CA GLU A 143 -7.02 18.74 9.62
C GLU A 143 -5.94 17.89 10.30
N LYS A 144 -5.83 18.01 11.62
CA LYS A 144 -4.83 17.29 12.43
C LYS A 144 -5.12 15.79 12.32
N MET A 145 -4.46 15.11 11.38
CA MET A 145 -4.59 13.65 11.23
C MET A 145 -4.21 12.97 12.54
N SER A 146 -5.15 12.16 13.07
CA SER A 146 -4.98 11.42 14.32
C SER A 146 -3.73 10.54 14.26
N ALA A 147 -3.03 10.37 15.38
CA ALA A 147 -1.84 9.49 15.44
C ALA A 147 -2.17 8.06 14.96
N LYS A 148 -3.41 7.61 15.17
CA LYS A 148 -3.92 6.33 14.68
C LYS A 148 -4.00 6.28 13.14
N ASP A 149 -4.50 7.35 12.52
CA ASP A 149 -4.59 7.43 11.05
C ASP A 149 -3.19 7.46 10.43
N LEU A 150 -2.24 8.14 11.07
CA LEU A 150 -0.85 8.17 10.62
C LEU A 150 -0.21 6.79 10.66
N GLN A 151 -0.44 6.02 11.73
CA GLN A 151 0.08 4.66 11.88
C GLN A 151 -0.48 3.72 10.79
N VAL A 152 -1.78 3.81 10.49
CA VAL A 152 -2.42 3.05 9.41
C VAL A 152 -1.81 3.43 8.06
N ILE A 153 -1.67 4.73 7.79
CA ILE A 153 -1.09 5.24 6.55
C ILE A 153 0.37 4.76 6.39
N GLN A 154 1.17 4.79 7.47
CA GLN A 154 2.55 4.31 7.46
C GLN A 154 2.65 2.82 7.16
N SER A 155 1.80 2.00 7.79
CA SER A 155 1.74 0.55 7.54
C SER A 155 1.42 0.25 6.07
N VAL A 156 0.38 0.90 5.53
CA VAL A 156 -0.02 0.71 4.13
C VAL A 156 1.08 1.17 3.17
N THR A 157 1.72 2.31 3.46
CA THR A 157 2.85 2.81 2.64
C THR A 157 4.00 1.81 2.62
N LEU A 158 4.35 1.24 3.78
CA LEU A 158 5.44 0.27 3.90
C LEU A 158 5.13 -1.00 3.09
N ILE A 159 3.91 -1.54 3.21
CA ILE A 159 3.46 -2.71 2.43
C ILE A 159 3.58 -2.43 0.93
N CYS A 160 3.12 -1.27 0.47
CA CYS A 160 3.20 -0.94 -0.95
C CYS A 160 4.64 -0.76 -1.44
N VAL A 161 5.53 -0.17 -0.63
CA VAL A 161 6.96 -0.06 -0.97
C VAL A 161 7.60 -1.44 -1.12
N ILE A 162 7.34 -2.35 -0.16
CA ILE A 162 7.84 -3.73 -0.20
C ILE A 162 7.31 -4.44 -1.46
N TYR A 163 6.01 -4.30 -1.75
CA TYR A 163 5.40 -4.83 -2.95
C TYR A 163 6.08 -4.32 -4.24
N ILE A 164 6.34 -3.01 -4.34
CA ILE A 164 7.00 -2.40 -5.50
C ILE A 164 8.38 -3.01 -5.73
N PHE A 165 9.19 -3.14 -4.68
CA PHE A 165 10.54 -3.72 -4.78
C PHE A 165 10.51 -5.20 -5.12
N SER A 166 9.66 -5.97 -4.46
CA SER A 166 9.56 -7.42 -4.68
C SER A 166 8.99 -7.76 -6.05
N GLN A 167 8.12 -6.93 -6.62
CA GLN A 167 7.53 -7.16 -7.94
C GLN A 167 8.37 -6.60 -9.08
N LEU A 168 9.34 -5.72 -8.82
CA LEU A 168 10.16 -5.08 -9.85
C LEU A 168 10.89 -6.09 -10.75
N PRO A 169 11.53 -7.16 -10.24
CA PRO A 169 12.22 -8.15 -11.08
C PRO A 169 11.29 -8.82 -12.09
N TYR A 170 10.07 -9.14 -11.67
CA TYR A 170 9.04 -9.67 -12.54
C TYR A 170 8.68 -8.69 -13.67
N GLN A 171 8.53 -7.40 -13.35
CA GLN A 171 8.22 -6.37 -14.35
C GLN A 171 9.37 -6.20 -15.35
N VAL A 172 10.61 -6.24 -14.87
CA VAL A 172 11.80 -6.17 -15.75
C VAL A 172 11.81 -7.35 -16.73
N ILE A 173 11.62 -8.58 -16.25
CA ILE A 173 11.57 -9.78 -17.11
C ILE A 173 10.43 -9.68 -18.14
N SER A 174 9.25 -9.25 -17.70
CA SER A 174 8.09 -9.09 -18.59
C SER A 174 8.36 -8.06 -19.70
N THR A 175 9.08 -6.97 -19.38
CA THR A 175 9.49 -5.95 -20.36
C THR A 175 10.54 -6.47 -21.32
N VAL A 176 11.58 -7.14 -20.81
CA VAL A 176 12.66 -7.71 -21.64
C VAL A 176 12.08 -8.69 -22.65
N ARG A 177 11.16 -9.55 -22.23
CA ARG A 177 10.47 -10.50 -23.11
C ARG A 177 9.59 -9.85 -24.18
N LEU A 178 9.13 -8.61 -23.96
CA LEU A 178 8.39 -7.85 -24.98
C LEU A 178 9.32 -7.27 -26.05
N ILE A 179 10.55 -6.89 -25.66
CA ILE A 179 11.55 -6.31 -26.55
C ILE A 179 12.29 -7.41 -27.32
N ASP A 180 12.68 -8.47 -26.60
CA ASP A 180 13.41 -9.61 -27.12
C ASP A 180 12.60 -10.90 -26.91
N PRO A 181 11.86 -11.36 -27.94
CA PRO A 181 11.09 -12.60 -27.85
C PRO A 181 11.98 -13.85 -27.72
N GLU A 182 13.29 -13.78 -27.99
CA GLU A 182 14.22 -14.89 -27.74
C GLU A 182 14.53 -15.07 -26.24
N PHE A 183 14.20 -14.07 -25.40
CA PHE A 183 14.23 -14.17 -23.95
C PHE A 183 12.90 -14.74 -23.40
N SER A 184 12.55 -15.94 -23.85
CA SER A 184 11.31 -16.62 -23.47
C SER A 184 11.51 -18.13 -23.25
N ASP A 185 10.49 -18.81 -22.72
CA ASP A 185 10.48 -20.27 -22.55
C ASP A 185 10.64 -20.95 -23.93
N GLY A 186 11.81 -21.57 -24.16
CA GLY A 186 12.21 -22.20 -25.43
C GLY A 186 13.07 -21.33 -26.37
N GLY A 187 13.52 -20.16 -25.93
CA GLY A 187 14.47 -19.32 -26.67
C GLY A 187 15.93 -19.64 -26.35
N SER A 188 16.87 -19.02 -27.09
CA SER A 188 18.32 -19.27 -26.92
C SER A 188 18.85 -18.96 -25.51
N ARG A 189 18.14 -18.11 -24.75
CA ARG A 189 18.53 -17.65 -23.40
C ARG A 189 17.65 -18.22 -22.28
N GLU A 190 17.08 -19.41 -22.49
CA GLU A 190 16.15 -20.05 -21.55
C GLU A 190 16.72 -20.18 -20.13
N PHE A 191 17.99 -20.54 -19.99
CA PHE A 191 18.61 -20.71 -18.66
C PHE A 191 18.63 -19.41 -17.82
N LEU A 192 19.01 -18.28 -18.44
CA LEU A 192 19.03 -16.98 -17.78
C LEU A 192 17.62 -16.50 -17.44
N TYR A 193 16.67 -16.71 -18.35
CA TYR A 193 15.25 -16.44 -18.09
C TYR A 193 14.74 -17.27 -16.92
N GLY A 194 15.07 -18.58 -16.87
CA GLY A 194 14.66 -19.48 -15.81
C GLY A 194 15.15 -19.03 -14.42
N ILE A 195 16.44 -18.70 -14.28
CA ILE A 195 16.99 -18.17 -13.01
C ILE A 195 16.28 -16.88 -12.62
N ALA A 196 16.15 -15.93 -13.54
CA ALA A 196 15.51 -14.64 -13.25
C ALA A 196 14.04 -14.83 -12.84
N ALA A 197 13.32 -15.73 -13.51
CA ALA A 197 11.94 -16.08 -13.20
C ALA A 197 11.82 -16.72 -11.81
N HIS A 198 12.73 -17.63 -11.44
CA HIS A 198 12.77 -18.21 -10.11
C HIS A 198 13.01 -17.16 -9.02
N ILE A 199 14.00 -16.28 -9.20
CA ILE A 199 14.28 -15.18 -8.26
C ILE A 199 13.03 -14.30 -8.09
N SER A 200 12.38 -13.94 -9.20
CA SER A 200 11.19 -13.09 -9.18
C SER A 200 10.03 -13.75 -8.44
N ASN A 201 9.79 -15.04 -8.69
CA ASN A 201 8.76 -15.80 -7.98
C ASN A 201 9.05 -15.91 -6.48
N THR A 202 10.31 -16.16 -6.11
CA THR A 202 10.73 -16.19 -4.70
C THR A 202 10.47 -14.86 -4.00
N LEU A 203 10.79 -13.73 -4.65
CA LEU A 203 10.49 -12.41 -4.10
C LEU A 203 8.99 -12.14 -3.98
N SER A 204 8.17 -12.60 -4.92
CA SER A 204 6.71 -12.52 -4.81
C SER A 204 6.18 -13.34 -3.62
N PHE A 205 6.74 -14.51 -3.33
CA PHE A 205 6.36 -15.29 -2.15
C PHE A 205 6.79 -14.60 -0.85
N VAL A 206 8.02 -14.08 -0.81
CA VAL A 206 8.51 -13.30 0.34
C VAL A 206 7.62 -12.09 0.60
N ASN A 207 7.16 -11.40 -0.45
CA ASN A 207 6.20 -10.30 -0.32
C ASN A 207 4.88 -10.73 0.36
N ALA A 208 4.34 -11.91 0.00
CA ALA A 208 3.15 -12.43 0.66
C ALA A 208 3.40 -12.72 2.16
N SER A 209 4.59 -13.25 2.49
CA SER A 209 4.97 -13.55 3.87
C SER A 209 5.24 -12.30 4.72
N ILE A 210 5.82 -11.23 4.17
CA ILE A 210 6.19 -10.04 4.94
C ILE A 210 4.95 -9.26 5.43
N ASN A 211 3.84 -9.32 4.70
CA ASN A 211 2.62 -8.57 5.05
C ASN A 211 2.15 -8.83 6.49
N ILE A 212 2.25 -10.07 6.98
CA ILE A 212 1.82 -10.40 8.35
C ILE A 212 2.71 -9.72 9.41
N PHE A 213 4.02 -9.66 9.16
CA PHE A 213 4.98 -9.02 10.07
C PHE A 213 4.80 -7.50 10.11
N VAL A 214 4.47 -6.89 8.96
CA VAL A 214 4.18 -5.46 8.90
C VAL A 214 2.91 -5.13 9.69
N HIS A 215 1.85 -5.93 9.54
CA HIS A 215 0.63 -5.76 10.33
C HIS A 215 0.86 -5.96 11.83
N TYR A 216 1.68 -6.95 12.22
CA TYR A 216 2.02 -7.19 13.61
C TYR A 216 2.76 -6.01 14.26
N ASN A 217 3.73 -5.41 13.55
CA ASN A 217 4.50 -4.27 14.09
C ASN A 217 3.70 -2.97 14.14
N TYR A 218 2.87 -2.70 13.13
CA TYR A 218 2.18 -1.41 13.01
C TYR A 218 0.75 -1.39 13.58
N ASN A 219 0.12 -2.52 13.88
CA ASN A 219 -1.24 -2.53 14.40
C ASN A 219 -1.26 -3.05 15.85
N THR A 220 -1.24 -2.13 16.81
CA THR A 220 -1.23 -2.47 18.25
C THR A 220 -2.45 -3.30 18.65
N LYS A 221 -3.62 -3.05 18.07
CA LYS A 221 -4.84 -3.85 18.29
C LYS A 221 -4.69 -5.29 17.77
N PHE A 222 -4.05 -5.45 16.62
CA PHE A 222 -3.80 -6.78 16.06
C PHE A 222 -2.83 -7.56 16.96
N ARG A 223 -1.80 -6.90 17.49
CA ARG A 223 -0.85 -7.51 18.42
C ARG A 223 -1.52 -7.97 19.72
N GLU A 224 -2.40 -7.16 20.29
CA GLU A 224 -3.16 -7.51 21.50
C GLU A 224 -4.06 -8.74 21.27
N GLN A 225 -4.80 -8.78 20.16
CA GLN A 225 -5.65 -9.92 19.81
C GLN A 225 -4.83 -11.18 19.49
N PHE A 226 -3.69 -11.02 18.81
CA PHE A 226 -2.79 -12.13 18.51
C PHE A 226 -2.21 -12.73 19.79
N LEU A 227 -1.73 -11.90 20.72
CA LEU A 227 -1.23 -12.38 22.01
C LEU A 227 -2.33 -13.07 22.83
N LEU A 228 -3.58 -12.57 22.81
CA LEU A 228 -4.69 -13.20 23.51
C LEU A 228 -5.00 -14.62 23.01
N ILE A 229 -4.83 -14.88 21.71
CA ILE A 229 -5.09 -16.20 21.12
C ILE A 229 -3.97 -17.21 21.43
N PHE A 230 -2.73 -16.73 21.56
CA PHE A 230 -1.53 -17.58 21.67
C PHE A 230 -0.87 -17.61 23.06
N CYS A 231 -1.22 -16.71 23.97
CA CYS A 231 -0.80 -16.68 25.39
C CYS A 231 -2.02 -16.79 26.30
#